data_AF-A0A0R1UMS7-F1
#
_entry.id   AF-A0A0R1UMS7-F1
#
_cell.length_a   1.000
_cell.length_b   1.000
_cell.length_c   1.000
_cell.angle_alpha   90.00
_cell.angle_beta   90.00
_cell.angle_gamma   90.00
#
_symmetry.space_group_name_H-M   'P 1'
#
loop_
_entity.id
_entity.type
_entity.pdbx_description
1 polymer ?
#
loop_
_entity_poly.entity_id
_entity_poly.type
_entity_poly.pdbx_seq_one_letter_code
_entity_poly.pdbx_strand_id
1 'polypeptide(L)'
;MNNMKDEFKTGNPIWIYYRDIDNNNNLRLPQLLRGHLGQSYEIKKLPIPNYTLIQTTGTLHGTFDTTAKSVCFYYRKQTWGEIQNVKLYLYLKTPVQLYDQVAGMPLTETLPAGIYVKTFQRVATTTREFWYQVNADQWVKFDDAQMRLVNDDPFQADAPTPSVVDLTYLQLNHVPATVDFLPHRTVDTYEKPYGASQTKLANGSPLRLIARVTDENGVTWYQTETTGYINAAYVKVNEEENE
;
A
#
# COMPACT_ATOMS: atom_id res chain seq x y z
N MET A 1 -46.04 -31.55 -0.93
CA MET A 1 -46.28 -30.09 -0.88
C MET A 1 -45.14 -29.43 -0.10
N ASN A 2 -43.95 -29.23 -0.71
CA ASN A 2 -42.82 -28.60 0.02
C ASN A 2 -41.92 -27.69 -0.86
N ASN A 3 -42.31 -27.38 -2.10
CA ASN A 3 -41.48 -26.58 -3.01
C ASN A 3 -41.71 -25.07 -2.97
N MET A 4 -42.68 -24.56 -2.20
CA MET A 4 -43.04 -23.13 -2.21
C MET A 4 -42.29 -22.27 -1.17
N LYS A 5 -41.46 -22.87 -0.30
CA LYS A 5 -40.74 -22.15 0.78
C LYS A 5 -39.33 -21.72 0.40
N ASP A 6 -38.73 -22.27 -0.65
CA ASP A 6 -37.40 -21.86 -1.12
C ASP A 6 -37.42 -20.69 -2.11
N GLU A 7 -38.59 -20.35 -2.69
CA GLU A 7 -38.72 -19.28 -3.70
C GLU A 7 -38.52 -17.84 -3.20
N PHE A 8 -38.45 -17.64 -1.88
CA PHE A 8 -38.27 -16.31 -1.27
C PHE A 8 -36.90 -16.13 -0.59
N LYS A 9 -35.98 -17.10 -0.69
CA LYS A 9 -34.63 -16.90 -0.16
C LYS A 9 -33.88 -15.92 -1.05
N THR A 10 -33.43 -14.82 -0.49
CA THR A 10 -32.51 -13.89 -1.16
C THR A 10 -31.11 -14.49 -1.19
N GLY A 11 -30.44 -14.40 -2.34
CA GLY A 11 -29.00 -14.64 -2.37
C GLY A 11 -28.23 -13.46 -1.78
N ASN A 12 -26.95 -13.65 -1.52
CA ASN A 12 -26.08 -12.58 -1.08
C ASN A 12 -25.96 -11.52 -2.19
N PRO A 13 -26.11 -10.22 -1.85
CA PRO A 13 -26.06 -9.18 -2.85
C PRO A 13 -24.63 -8.99 -3.36
N ILE A 14 -24.52 -8.51 -4.60
CA ILE A 14 -23.24 -8.30 -5.28
C ILE A 14 -22.92 -6.81 -5.27
N TRP A 15 -21.76 -6.46 -4.72
CA TRP A 15 -21.24 -5.09 -4.79
C TRP A 15 -20.58 -4.83 -6.14
N ILE A 16 -20.88 -3.69 -6.75
CA ILE A 16 -20.30 -3.26 -8.02
C ILE A 16 -19.59 -1.94 -7.80
N TYR A 17 -18.29 -1.91 -8.09
CA TYR A 17 -17.42 -0.76 -7.94
C TYR A 17 -16.92 -0.27 -9.31
N TYR A 18 -16.74 1.04 -9.41
CA TYR A 18 -16.10 1.70 -10.54
C TYR A 18 -14.97 2.53 -9.97
N ARG A 19 -13.71 2.11 -10.19
CA ARG A 19 -12.55 2.71 -9.55
C ARG A 19 -11.54 3.21 -10.55
N ASP A 20 -10.87 4.29 -10.17
CA ASP A 20 -9.64 4.71 -10.83
C ASP A 20 -8.53 3.72 -10.46
N ILE A 21 -7.85 3.14 -11.45
CA ILE A 21 -6.81 2.15 -11.22
C ILE A 21 -5.55 2.75 -10.58
N ASP A 22 -5.34 4.06 -10.75
CA ASP A 22 -4.07 4.71 -10.38
C ASP A 22 -4.08 5.23 -8.93
N ASN A 23 -5.25 5.61 -8.41
CA ASN A 23 -5.41 6.06 -7.01
C ASN A 23 -6.48 5.28 -6.20
N ASN A 24 -7.15 4.29 -6.80
CA ASN A 24 -8.19 3.46 -6.18
C ASN A 24 -9.44 4.24 -5.70
N ASN A 25 -9.61 5.49 -6.14
CA ASN A 25 -10.80 6.29 -5.82
C ASN A 25 -12.03 5.73 -6.53
N ASN A 26 -13.18 5.80 -5.86
CA ASN A 26 -14.46 5.48 -6.47
C ASN A 26 -14.86 6.59 -7.44
N LEU A 27 -14.97 6.25 -8.73
CA LEU A 27 -15.43 7.15 -9.79
C LEU A 27 -16.95 7.33 -9.78
N ARG A 28 -17.66 6.41 -9.12
CA ARG A 28 -19.11 6.43 -8.90
C ARG A 28 -19.43 5.83 -7.54
N LEU A 29 -20.61 6.15 -7.01
CA LEU A 29 -21.14 5.46 -5.83
C LEU A 29 -21.21 3.94 -6.09
N PRO A 30 -20.72 3.11 -5.16
CA PRO A 30 -20.87 1.66 -5.26
C PRO A 30 -22.33 1.27 -5.43
N GLN A 31 -22.58 0.31 -6.33
CA GLN A 31 -23.92 -0.18 -6.59
C GLN A 31 -24.11 -1.55 -5.93
N LEU A 32 -25.34 -1.84 -5.52
CA LEU A 32 -25.70 -3.12 -4.92
C LEU A 32 -26.72 -3.83 -5.80
N LEU A 33 -26.32 -4.96 -6.36
CA LEU A 33 -27.19 -5.81 -7.14
C LEU A 33 -27.80 -6.89 -6.23
N ARG A 34 -29.13 -6.98 -6.20
CA ARG A 34 -29.88 -7.93 -5.37
C ARG A 34 -30.67 -8.88 -6.25
N GLY A 35 -30.86 -10.10 -5.78
CA GLY A 35 -31.66 -11.11 -6.44
C GLY A 35 -31.95 -12.31 -5.53
N HIS A 36 -32.84 -13.17 -6.00
CA HIS A 36 -33.21 -14.39 -5.28
C HIS A 36 -32.14 -15.46 -5.44
N LEU A 37 -32.03 -16.38 -4.50
CA LEU A 37 -31.12 -17.51 -4.56
C LEU A 37 -31.37 -18.32 -5.84
N GLY A 38 -30.33 -18.55 -6.63
CA GLY A 38 -30.39 -19.24 -7.92
C GLY A 38 -30.80 -18.37 -9.11
N GLN A 39 -31.26 -17.13 -8.89
CA GLN A 39 -31.59 -16.21 -9.99
C GLN A 39 -30.34 -15.83 -10.78
N SER A 40 -30.42 -15.82 -12.10
CA SER A 40 -29.33 -15.38 -12.97
C SER A 40 -29.12 -13.87 -12.91
N TYR A 41 -27.87 -13.43 -13.00
CA TYR A 41 -27.50 -12.02 -13.14
C TYR A 41 -26.55 -11.80 -14.31
N GLU A 42 -26.58 -10.58 -14.83
CA GLU A 42 -25.61 -10.04 -15.79
C GLU A 42 -25.24 -8.62 -15.37
N ILE A 43 -23.94 -8.35 -15.25
CA ILE A 43 -23.38 -7.05 -14.87
C ILE A 43 -22.66 -6.46 -16.07
N LYS A 44 -23.10 -5.27 -16.49
CA LYS A 44 -22.53 -4.56 -17.64
C LYS A 44 -21.64 -3.43 -17.16
N LYS A 45 -20.50 -3.26 -17.84
CA LYS A 45 -19.65 -2.07 -17.66
C LYS A 45 -20.43 -0.81 -18.02
N LEU A 46 -20.10 0.30 -17.37
CA LEU A 46 -20.65 1.62 -17.70
C LEU A 46 -19.55 2.50 -18.30
N PRO A 47 -19.85 3.31 -19.32
CA PRO A 47 -18.92 4.35 -19.76
C PRO A 47 -18.78 5.41 -18.65
N ILE A 48 -17.55 5.90 -18.46
CA ILE A 48 -17.25 7.01 -17.56
C ILE A 48 -16.56 8.09 -18.42
N PRO A 49 -17.09 9.33 -18.45
CA PRO A 49 -16.50 10.41 -19.24
C PRO A 49 -15.01 10.61 -18.93
N ASN A 50 -14.18 10.79 -19.97
CA ASN A 50 -12.72 10.99 -19.89
C ASN A 50 -11.92 9.79 -19.34
N TYR A 51 -12.55 8.62 -19.21
CA TYR A 51 -11.94 7.41 -18.68
C TYR A 51 -12.08 6.23 -19.65
N THR A 52 -11.04 5.38 -19.71
CA THR A 52 -11.03 4.12 -20.46
C THR A 52 -10.99 2.96 -19.47
N LEU A 53 -11.80 1.93 -19.72
CA LEU A 53 -11.76 0.70 -18.93
C LEU A 53 -10.44 -0.04 -19.21
N ILE A 54 -9.66 -0.31 -18.17
CA ILE A 54 -8.38 -1.01 -18.26
C ILE A 54 -8.50 -2.45 -17.79
N GLN A 55 -9.25 -2.69 -16.71
CA GLN A 55 -9.33 -4.00 -16.10
C GLN A 55 -10.72 -4.23 -15.48
N THR A 56 -11.12 -5.49 -15.39
CA THR A 56 -12.32 -5.91 -14.66
C THR A 56 -11.96 -7.10 -13.77
N THR A 57 -12.42 -7.08 -12.52
CA THR A 57 -12.25 -8.19 -11.58
C THR A 57 -13.61 -8.63 -11.05
N GLY A 58 -13.77 -9.94 -10.80
CA GLY A 58 -15.04 -10.54 -10.38
C GLY A 58 -15.83 -11.11 -11.56
N THR A 59 -16.90 -11.84 -11.24
CA THR A 59 -17.70 -12.56 -12.25
C THR A 59 -18.85 -11.67 -12.75
N LEU A 60 -18.91 -11.44 -14.06
CA LEU A 60 -19.93 -10.57 -14.67
C LEU A 60 -21.28 -11.25 -14.91
N HIS A 61 -21.32 -12.57 -14.91
CA HIS A 61 -22.53 -13.35 -15.12
C HIS A 61 -22.52 -14.58 -14.22
N GLY A 62 -23.68 -15.03 -13.80
CA GLY A 62 -23.82 -16.21 -12.96
C GLY A 62 -25.16 -16.20 -12.24
N THR A 63 -25.23 -16.89 -11.11
CA THR A 63 -26.42 -16.90 -10.27
C THR A 63 -26.11 -16.36 -8.88
N PHE A 64 -27.11 -15.76 -8.23
CA PHE A 64 -27.02 -15.39 -6.83
C PHE A 64 -26.94 -16.66 -5.98
N ASP A 65 -25.96 -16.73 -5.10
CA ASP A 65 -25.78 -17.80 -4.13
C ASP A 65 -25.59 -17.21 -2.72
N THR A 66 -25.19 -18.03 -1.76
CA THR A 66 -24.94 -17.58 -0.38
C THR A 66 -23.52 -17.04 -0.18
N THR A 67 -22.73 -16.84 -1.23
CA THR A 67 -21.35 -16.35 -1.14
C THR A 67 -21.30 -14.85 -1.38
N ALA A 68 -20.55 -14.12 -0.56
CA ALA A 68 -20.31 -12.70 -0.78
C ALA A 68 -19.47 -12.49 -2.06
N LYS A 69 -19.94 -11.63 -2.97
CA LYS A 69 -19.28 -11.36 -4.25
C LYS A 69 -19.14 -9.86 -4.48
N SER A 70 -18.11 -9.49 -5.23
CA SER A 70 -17.97 -8.14 -5.76
C SER A 70 -17.41 -8.15 -7.18
N VAL A 71 -17.80 -7.14 -7.94
CA VAL A 71 -17.26 -6.82 -9.26
C VAL A 71 -16.64 -5.44 -9.18
N CYS A 72 -15.43 -5.28 -9.71
CA CYS A 72 -14.77 -3.99 -9.81
C CYS A 72 -14.37 -3.74 -11.26
N PHE A 73 -14.84 -2.63 -11.81
CA PHE A 73 -14.39 -2.08 -13.09
C PHE A 73 -13.33 -1.01 -12.81
N TYR A 74 -12.11 -1.26 -13.27
CA TYR A 74 -10.98 -0.34 -13.12
C TYR A 74 -10.78 0.47 -14.38
N TYR A 75 -10.81 1.78 -14.23
CA TYR A 75 -10.66 2.75 -15.31
C TYR A 75 -9.40 3.59 -15.11
N ARG A 76 -8.88 4.12 -16.21
CA ARG A 76 -7.80 5.09 -16.22
C ARG A 76 -8.21 6.30 -17.06
N LYS A 77 -7.75 7.48 -16.68
CA LYS A 77 -7.97 8.69 -17.47
C LYS A 77 -7.40 8.52 -18.87
N GLN A 78 -8.16 8.93 -19.88
CA GLN A 78 -7.78 8.81 -21.29
C GLN A 78 -6.51 9.59 -21.65
N THR A 79 -6.21 10.65 -20.91
CA THR A 79 -5.02 11.48 -21.13
C THR A 79 -3.75 10.86 -20.58
N TRP A 80 -3.84 9.83 -19.73
CA TRP A 80 -2.69 9.16 -19.13
C TRP A 80 -2.21 8.06 -20.06
N GLY A 81 -1.00 8.22 -20.60
CA GLY A 81 -0.35 7.23 -21.44
C GLY A 81 0.45 6.25 -20.59
N GLU A 82 1.75 6.46 -20.53
CA GLU A 82 2.67 5.60 -19.77
C GLU A 82 2.78 6.08 -18.31
N ILE A 83 2.73 5.15 -17.36
CA ILE A 83 2.87 5.44 -15.93
C ILE A 83 4.02 4.61 -15.38
N GLN A 84 4.91 5.25 -14.62
CA GLN A 84 6.05 4.60 -13.99
C GLN A 84 6.15 5.05 -12.53
N ASN A 85 6.30 4.10 -11.60
CA ASN A 85 6.74 4.43 -10.24
C ASN A 85 8.24 4.73 -10.30
N VAL A 86 8.63 5.92 -9.89
CA VAL A 86 10.01 6.40 -9.98
C VAL A 86 10.47 6.92 -8.62
N LYS A 87 11.77 6.83 -8.36
CA LYS A 87 12.42 7.46 -7.21
C LYS A 87 13.52 8.38 -7.75
N LEU A 88 13.11 9.53 -8.28
CA LEU A 88 13.99 10.53 -8.88
C LEU A 88 13.86 11.84 -8.12
N TYR A 89 14.84 12.73 -8.29
CA TYR A 89 14.81 14.08 -7.77
C TYR A 89 14.68 15.09 -8.91
N LEU A 90 13.91 16.16 -8.70
CA LEU A 90 13.83 17.32 -9.57
C LEU A 90 14.53 18.48 -8.90
N TYR A 91 15.52 19.06 -9.58
CA TYR A 91 16.09 20.33 -9.16
C TYR A 91 15.36 21.47 -9.89
N LEU A 92 14.78 22.38 -9.12
CA LEU A 92 13.98 23.49 -9.65
C LEU A 92 14.86 24.72 -9.87
N LYS A 93 14.97 25.19 -11.11
CA LYS A 93 15.75 26.40 -11.48
C LYS A 93 14.93 27.68 -11.25
N THR A 94 13.62 27.59 -11.44
CA THR A 94 12.65 28.66 -11.23
C THR A 94 11.49 28.17 -10.37
N PRO A 95 10.63 29.05 -9.84
CA PRO A 95 9.39 28.61 -9.21
C PRO A 95 8.54 27.78 -10.19
N VAL A 96 7.96 26.67 -9.71
CA VAL A 96 7.20 25.72 -10.54
C VAL A 96 5.76 25.61 -10.05
N GLN A 97 4.83 25.69 -11.00
CA GLN A 97 3.40 25.55 -10.75
C GLN A 97 3.03 24.11 -10.37
N LEU A 98 2.28 23.95 -9.28
CA LEU A 98 1.70 22.68 -8.86
C LEU A 98 0.31 22.49 -9.47
N TYR A 99 -0.09 21.23 -9.65
CA TYR A 99 -1.40 20.84 -10.14
C TYR A 99 -1.98 19.73 -9.26
N ASP A 100 -3.31 19.73 -9.10
CA ASP A 100 -4.05 18.71 -8.35
C ASP A 100 -4.01 17.32 -9.02
N GLN A 101 -3.78 17.28 -10.33
CA GLN A 101 -3.62 16.07 -11.12
C GLN A 101 -2.85 16.38 -12.42
N VAL A 102 -2.39 15.33 -13.11
CA VAL A 102 -1.83 15.43 -14.46
C VAL A 102 -2.82 16.13 -15.40
N ALA A 103 -2.37 17.21 -16.04
CA ALA A 103 -3.20 18.08 -16.89
C ALA A 103 -4.48 18.59 -16.19
N GLY A 104 -4.38 18.79 -14.87
CA GLY A 104 -5.46 19.25 -14.00
C GLY A 104 -5.52 20.76 -13.81
N MET A 105 -6.12 21.18 -12.71
CA MET A 105 -6.19 22.57 -12.30
C MET A 105 -4.89 22.97 -11.58
N PRO A 106 -4.35 24.16 -11.85
CA PRO A 106 -3.22 24.67 -11.09
C PRO A 106 -3.65 24.95 -9.64
N LEU A 107 -2.80 24.57 -8.69
CA LEU A 107 -2.95 24.93 -7.29
C LEU A 107 -2.51 26.39 -7.06
N THR A 108 -3.00 27.02 -6.00
CA THR A 108 -2.57 28.38 -5.64
C THR A 108 -1.09 28.41 -5.22
N GLU A 109 -0.59 27.29 -4.69
CA GLU A 109 0.79 27.14 -4.24
C GLU A 109 1.73 26.79 -5.39
N THR A 110 2.95 27.32 -5.32
CA THR A 110 4.05 26.98 -6.23
C THR A 110 5.23 26.47 -5.44
N LEU A 111 6.01 25.57 -6.03
CA LEU A 111 7.29 25.17 -5.46
C LEU A 111 8.33 26.27 -5.69
N PRO A 112 9.13 26.63 -4.67
CA PRO A 112 10.18 27.63 -4.82
C PRO A 112 11.32 27.13 -5.71
N ALA A 113 12.10 28.06 -6.24
CA ALA A 113 13.34 27.74 -6.96
C ALA A 113 14.46 27.32 -5.99
N GLY A 114 15.48 26.64 -6.53
CA GLY A 114 16.71 26.30 -5.81
C GLY A 114 16.63 25.07 -4.92
N ILE A 115 15.51 24.34 -4.93
CA ILE A 115 15.30 23.15 -4.11
C ILE A 115 15.36 21.86 -4.94
N TYR A 116 15.60 20.73 -4.26
CA TYR A 116 15.40 19.39 -4.79
C TYR A 116 14.09 18.82 -4.29
N VAL A 117 13.32 18.22 -5.19
CA VAL A 117 12.00 17.66 -4.91
C VAL A 117 12.01 16.19 -5.27
N LYS A 118 11.69 15.33 -4.31
CA LYS A 118 11.56 13.89 -4.54
C LYS A 118 10.29 13.59 -5.33
N THR A 119 10.42 12.68 -6.28
CA THR A 119 9.30 12.21 -7.11
C THR A 119 8.96 10.76 -6.80
N PHE A 120 7.69 10.41 -7.03
CA PHE A 120 7.15 9.08 -6.70
C PHE A 120 6.59 8.37 -7.93
N GLN A 121 6.03 9.15 -8.86
CA GLN A 121 5.45 8.66 -10.10
C GLN A 121 5.77 9.59 -11.26
N ARG A 122 5.95 9.01 -12.45
CA ARG A 122 6.00 9.71 -13.73
C ARG A 122 4.81 9.29 -14.57
N VAL A 123 4.12 10.26 -15.16
CA VAL A 123 3.09 10.02 -16.17
C VAL A 123 3.52 10.70 -17.47
N ALA A 124 3.60 9.94 -18.55
CA ALA A 124 3.67 10.46 -19.91
C ALA A 124 2.25 10.50 -20.46
N THR A 125 1.74 11.68 -20.79
CA THR A 125 0.40 11.83 -21.36
C THR A 125 0.36 11.35 -22.81
N THR A 126 -0.84 11.14 -23.34
CA THR A 126 -1.04 10.86 -24.77
C THR A 126 -0.57 12.00 -25.68
N THR A 127 -0.47 13.22 -25.14
CA THR A 127 0.11 14.42 -25.77
C THR A 127 1.64 14.49 -25.64
N ARG A 128 2.29 13.45 -25.10
CA ARG A 128 3.75 13.36 -24.84
C ARG A 128 4.28 14.39 -23.85
N GLU A 129 3.44 14.86 -22.94
CA GLU A 129 3.86 15.68 -21.82
C GLU A 129 4.26 14.78 -20.66
N PHE A 130 5.36 15.12 -20.00
CA PHE A 130 5.81 14.38 -18.83
C PHE A 130 5.40 15.11 -17.57
N TRP A 131 4.85 14.36 -16.62
CA TRP A 131 4.38 14.86 -15.35
C TRP A 131 4.99 14.03 -14.23
N TYR A 132 5.35 14.69 -13.14
CA TYR A 132 5.97 14.05 -11.98
C TYR A 132 5.14 14.32 -10.73
N GLN A 133 4.84 13.27 -9.99
CA GLN A 133 4.20 13.38 -8.69
C GLN A 133 5.25 13.75 -7.64
N VAL A 134 5.00 14.82 -6.92
CA VAL A 134 5.90 15.37 -5.89
C VAL A 134 5.34 15.26 -4.47
N ASN A 135 4.03 15.02 -4.35
CA ASN A 135 3.35 14.72 -3.10
C ASN A 135 2.04 13.97 -3.37
N ALA A 136 1.31 13.57 -2.32
CA ALA A 136 -0.06 13.07 -2.44
C ALA A 136 -0.90 14.10 -3.20
N ASP A 137 -1.45 13.69 -4.36
CA ASP A 137 -2.26 14.53 -5.26
C ASP A 137 -1.61 15.85 -5.72
N GLN A 138 -0.27 15.93 -5.76
CA GLN A 138 0.43 17.10 -6.28
C GLN A 138 1.37 16.71 -7.41
N TRP A 139 1.18 17.36 -8.56
CA TRP A 139 1.88 17.08 -9.81
C TRP A 139 2.56 18.32 -10.36
N VAL A 140 3.72 18.13 -10.96
CA VAL A 140 4.41 19.16 -11.75
C VAL A 140 4.54 18.69 -13.19
N LYS A 141 4.35 19.63 -14.13
CA LYS A 141 4.66 19.39 -15.55
C LYS A 141 6.15 19.58 -15.77
N PHE A 142 6.78 18.64 -16.44
CA PHE A 142 8.20 18.72 -16.76
C PHE A 142 8.46 19.76 -17.84
N ASP A 143 9.42 20.63 -17.57
CA ASP A 143 9.91 21.66 -18.46
C ASP A 143 11.42 21.82 -18.21
N ASP A 144 12.25 21.57 -19.22
CA ASP A 144 13.70 21.61 -19.09
C ASP A 144 14.27 23.02 -18.84
N ALA A 145 13.51 24.06 -19.17
CA ALA A 145 13.83 25.44 -18.82
C ALA A 145 13.63 25.70 -17.32
N GLN A 146 12.62 25.08 -16.70
CA GLN A 146 12.28 25.29 -15.29
C GLN A 146 12.94 24.31 -14.34
N MET A 147 13.27 23.10 -14.79
CA MET A 147 13.80 22.04 -13.92
C MET A 147 14.80 21.14 -14.63
N ARG A 148 15.50 20.31 -13.84
CA ARG A 148 16.33 19.21 -14.34
C ARG A 148 16.09 17.95 -13.53
N LEU A 149 16.16 16.80 -14.18
CA LEU A 149 16.12 15.50 -13.52
C LEU A 149 17.47 15.18 -12.89
N VAL A 150 17.42 14.57 -11.71
CA VAL A 150 18.56 14.14 -10.92
C VAL A 150 18.26 12.72 -10.44
N ASN A 151 19.06 11.76 -10.90
CA ASN A 151 18.83 10.34 -10.60
C ASN A 151 19.42 9.94 -9.24
N ASP A 152 20.50 10.59 -8.84
CA ASP A 152 21.17 10.33 -7.56
C ASP A 152 20.47 11.08 -6.43
N ASP A 153 20.56 10.55 -5.21
CA ASP A 153 20.01 11.22 -4.04
C ASP A 153 20.92 12.39 -3.63
N PRO A 154 20.49 13.66 -3.81
CA PRO A 154 21.31 14.81 -3.49
C PRO A 154 21.52 14.98 -1.97
N PHE A 155 20.75 14.27 -1.15
CA PHE A 155 20.82 14.30 0.30
C PHE A 155 21.54 13.07 0.88
N GLN A 156 22.17 12.23 0.05
CA GLN A 156 22.85 11.04 0.55
C GLN A 156 23.96 11.38 1.57
N ALA A 157 24.65 12.51 1.40
CA ALA A 157 25.66 12.99 2.33
C ALA A 157 25.07 13.58 3.63
N ASP A 158 23.84 14.09 3.56
CA ASP A 158 23.09 14.69 4.68
C ASP A 158 22.09 13.71 5.30
N ALA A 159 22.17 12.43 4.94
CA ALA A 159 21.34 11.41 5.56
C ALA A 159 21.54 11.51 7.08
N PRO A 160 20.47 11.69 7.87
CA PRO A 160 20.61 11.76 9.31
C PRO A 160 21.39 10.54 9.73
N THR A 161 22.50 10.76 10.45
CA THR A 161 23.16 9.66 11.15
C THR A 161 22.06 8.97 11.94
N PRO A 162 21.86 7.65 11.75
CA PRO A 162 20.81 6.95 12.46
C PRO A 162 21.00 7.28 13.93
N SER A 163 19.97 7.86 14.56
CA SER A 163 20.01 8.24 15.97
C SER A 163 20.59 7.05 16.73
N VAL A 164 21.68 7.28 17.47
CA VAL A 164 22.23 6.25 18.35
C VAL A 164 21.16 6.03 19.41
N VAL A 165 20.39 4.96 19.25
CA VAL A 165 19.42 4.56 20.25
C VAL A 165 20.24 3.90 21.35
N ASP A 166 20.19 4.45 22.57
CA ASP A 166 20.75 3.79 23.72
C ASP A 166 19.90 2.55 24.03
N LEU A 167 20.53 1.39 23.88
CA LEU A 167 19.89 0.08 24.01
C LEU A 167 20.43 -0.61 25.25
N THR A 168 19.52 -0.98 26.15
CA THR A 168 19.85 -1.81 27.31
C THR A 168 19.67 -3.28 26.95
N TYR A 169 20.73 -4.07 27.13
CA TYR A 169 20.73 -5.51 26.84
C TYR A 169 20.61 -6.33 28.11
N LEU A 170 19.62 -7.23 28.13
CA LEU A 170 19.50 -8.31 29.10
C LEU A 170 19.71 -9.63 28.38
N GLN A 171 20.79 -10.34 28.69
CA GLN A 171 21.05 -11.66 28.13
C GLN A 171 20.01 -12.68 28.64
N LEU A 172 19.54 -13.55 27.75
CA LEU A 172 18.58 -14.61 28.03
C LEU A 172 19.20 -15.97 27.67
N ASN A 173 18.87 -17.00 28.44
CA ASN A 173 19.39 -18.35 28.19
C ASN A 173 18.45 -19.14 27.26
N HIS A 174 18.53 -18.90 25.95
CA HIS A 174 17.81 -19.65 24.89
C HIS A 174 16.32 -19.92 25.19
N VAL A 175 15.63 -18.89 25.68
CA VAL A 175 14.25 -18.99 26.17
C VAL A 175 13.33 -19.38 25.00
N PRO A 176 12.52 -20.44 25.13
CA PRO A 176 11.59 -20.84 24.08
C PRO A 176 10.45 -19.83 23.96
N ALA A 177 10.13 -19.46 22.72
CA ALA A 177 9.04 -18.54 22.43
C ALA A 177 8.39 -18.89 21.08
N THR A 178 7.27 -18.23 20.79
CA THR A 178 6.58 -18.35 19.51
C THR A 178 6.26 -16.97 18.94
N VAL A 179 6.27 -16.85 17.61
CA VAL A 179 5.77 -15.66 16.95
C VAL A 179 4.26 -15.58 17.16
N ASP A 180 3.80 -14.50 17.78
CA ASP A 180 2.38 -14.18 17.97
C ASP A 180 2.00 -13.03 17.03
N PHE A 181 1.41 -13.38 15.89
CA PHE A 181 1.03 -12.44 14.84
C PHE A 181 -0.31 -12.84 14.21
N LEU A 182 -0.80 -12.02 13.28
CA LEU A 182 -2.09 -12.30 12.64
C LEU A 182 -2.08 -13.63 11.86
N PRO A 183 -3.18 -14.41 11.87
CA PRO A 183 -3.29 -15.67 11.12
C PRO A 183 -2.98 -15.48 9.63
N HIS A 184 -2.20 -16.41 9.06
CA HIS A 184 -1.74 -16.38 7.66
C HIS A 184 -0.97 -15.11 7.26
N ARG A 185 -0.31 -14.47 8.22
CA ARG A 185 0.61 -13.36 7.98
C ARG A 185 2.01 -13.67 8.49
N THR A 186 2.96 -12.86 8.05
CA THR A 186 4.35 -12.92 8.46
C THR A 186 4.78 -11.61 9.11
N VAL A 187 5.77 -11.70 9.99
CA VAL A 187 6.42 -10.57 10.65
C VAL A 187 7.88 -10.50 10.20
N ASP A 188 8.38 -9.29 9.96
CA ASP A 188 9.77 -9.04 9.65
C ASP A 188 10.64 -9.15 10.92
N THR A 189 11.81 -9.77 10.77
CA THR A 189 12.92 -9.67 11.71
C THR A 189 13.99 -8.74 11.15
N TYR A 190 14.94 -8.30 11.97
CA TYR A 190 15.87 -7.22 11.65
C TYR A 190 17.29 -7.55 12.07
N GLU A 191 18.28 -7.00 11.38
CA GLU A 191 19.70 -7.21 11.72
C GLU A 191 20.09 -6.60 13.08
N LYS A 192 19.39 -5.54 13.49
CA LYS A 192 19.46 -4.87 14.78
C LYS A 192 18.11 -4.21 15.08
N PRO A 193 17.80 -3.83 16.34
CA PRO A 193 16.64 -2.98 16.62
C PRO A 193 16.62 -1.75 15.72
N TYR A 194 15.48 -1.47 15.08
CA TYR A 194 15.31 -0.37 14.12
C TYR A 194 16.22 -0.45 12.86
N GLY A 195 16.80 -1.62 12.58
CA GLY A 195 17.67 -1.86 11.43
C GLY A 195 16.91 -2.22 10.15
N ALA A 196 17.66 -2.68 9.15
CA ALA A 196 17.08 -3.26 7.94
C ALA A 196 16.42 -4.62 8.25
N SER A 197 15.34 -4.93 7.54
CA SER A 197 14.68 -6.23 7.63
C SER A 197 15.58 -7.32 7.08
N GLN A 198 15.71 -8.41 7.83
CA GLN A 198 16.58 -9.54 7.53
C GLN A 198 15.79 -10.73 6.97
N THR A 199 14.75 -11.20 7.68
CA THR A 199 13.90 -12.30 7.21
C THR A 199 12.45 -12.13 7.65
N LYS A 200 11.55 -13.00 7.16
CA LYS A 200 10.12 -13.01 7.52
C LYS A 200 9.74 -14.33 8.18
N LEU A 201 9.04 -14.25 9.31
CA LEU A 201 8.56 -15.41 10.06
C LEU A 201 7.03 -15.47 10.04
N ALA A 202 6.48 -16.66 9.84
CA ALA A 202 5.03 -16.87 9.88
C ALA A 202 4.52 -16.87 11.33
N ASN A 203 3.25 -16.52 11.54
CA ASN A 203 2.58 -16.71 12.83
C ASN A 203 2.73 -18.16 13.33
N GLY A 204 3.02 -18.32 14.63
CA GLY A 204 3.26 -19.62 15.27
C GLY A 204 4.65 -20.21 15.05
N SER A 205 5.55 -19.53 14.32
CA SER A 205 6.93 -20.00 14.15
C SER A 205 7.64 -20.08 15.50
N PRO A 206 8.37 -21.18 15.79
CA PRO A 206 9.14 -21.29 17.03
C PRO A 206 10.36 -20.38 17.02
N LEU A 207 10.69 -19.85 18.20
CA LEU A 207 11.82 -18.96 18.44
C LEU A 207 12.64 -19.43 19.65
N ARG A 208 13.94 -19.15 19.62
CA ARG A 208 14.85 -19.22 20.76
C ARG A 208 15.42 -17.84 21.03
N LEU A 209 15.07 -17.26 22.17
CA LEU A 209 15.45 -15.89 22.53
C LEU A 209 16.74 -15.92 23.36
N ILE A 210 17.74 -15.15 22.92
CA ILE A 210 19.06 -15.09 23.55
C ILE A 210 19.36 -13.73 24.20
N ALA A 211 18.59 -12.70 23.87
CA ALA A 211 18.64 -11.43 24.59
C ALA A 211 17.30 -10.69 24.50
N ARG A 212 17.02 -9.87 25.50
CA ARG A 212 16.01 -8.82 25.48
C ARG A 212 16.71 -7.48 25.39
N VAL A 213 16.28 -6.64 24.45
CA VAL A 213 16.86 -5.31 24.22
C VAL A 213 15.76 -4.27 24.38
N THR A 214 15.98 -3.27 25.21
CA THR A 214 15.00 -2.22 25.48
C THR A 214 15.61 -0.85 25.24
N ASP A 215 14.88 0.03 24.56
CA ASP A 215 15.29 1.44 24.39
C ASP A 215 14.79 2.32 25.54
N GLU A 216 15.21 3.58 25.55
CA GLU A 216 14.81 4.57 26.57
C GLU A 216 13.30 4.84 26.62
N ASN A 217 12.59 4.58 25.52
CA ASN A 217 11.15 4.75 25.41
C ASN A 217 10.37 3.49 25.84
N GLY A 218 11.07 2.46 26.32
CA GLY A 218 10.50 1.19 26.78
C GLY A 218 10.12 0.22 25.66
N VAL A 219 10.46 0.52 24.40
CA VAL A 219 10.23 -0.43 23.30
C VAL A 219 11.20 -1.58 23.45
N THR A 220 10.64 -2.79 23.46
CA THR A 220 11.40 -4.00 23.69
C THR A 220 11.49 -4.85 22.43
N TRP A 221 12.69 -5.37 22.19
CA TRP A 221 13.05 -6.29 21.13
C TRP A 221 13.61 -7.57 21.76
N TYR A 222 13.44 -8.69 21.09
CA TYR A 222 14.18 -9.90 21.41
C TYR A 222 15.19 -10.21 20.31
N GLN A 223 16.42 -10.50 20.71
CA GLN A 223 17.39 -11.16 19.85
C GLN A 223 17.11 -12.65 19.84
N THR A 224 16.99 -13.21 18.65
CA THR A 224 16.82 -14.63 18.41
C THR A 224 18.15 -15.25 18.01
N GLU A 225 18.26 -16.55 18.19
CA GLU A 225 19.49 -17.30 17.88
C GLU A 225 19.86 -17.29 16.39
N THR A 226 18.86 -17.32 15.50
CA THR A 226 19.07 -17.57 14.06
C THR A 226 18.46 -16.53 13.14
N THR A 227 17.57 -15.65 13.64
CA THR A 227 16.74 -14.77 12.80
C THR A 227 16.88 -13.29 13.13
N GLY A 228 17.87 -12.90 13.93
CA GLY A 228 18.16 -11.51 14.26
C GLY A 228 17.27 -10.98 15.37
N TYR A 229 16.69 -9.80 15.19
CA TYR A 229 15.87 -9.11 16.18
C TYR A 229 14.40 -9.07 15.76
N ILE A 230 13.50 -9.28 16.72
CA ILE A 230 12.05 -9.20 16.53
C ILE A 230 11.44 -8.33 17.63
N ASN A 231 10.42 -7.54 17.29
CA ASN A 231 9.74 -6.72 18.28
C ASN A 231 9.00 -7.61 19.30
N ALA A 232 9.18 -7.33 20.59
CA ALA A 232 8.60 -8.14 21.66
C ALA A 232 7.07 -8.18 21.65
N ALA A 233 6.41 -7.19 21.04
CA ALA A 233 4.96 -7.18 20.87
C ALA A 233 4.44 -8.34 19.98
N TYR A 234 5.31 -8.99 19.19
CA TYR A 234 4.96 -10.10 18.31
C TYR A 234 5.53 -11.43 18.79
N VAL A 235 5.95 -11.51 20.04
CA VAL A 235 6.57 -12.71 20.62
C VAL A 235 5.82 -13.10 21.88
N LYS A 236 5.32 -14.33 21.89
CA LYS A 236 4.81 -14.97 23.10
C LYS A 236 5.90 -15.86 23.69
N VAL A 237 6.43 -15.45 24.84
CA VAL A 237 7.37 -16.28 25.60
C VAL A 237 6.61 -17.46 26.19
N ASN A 238 7.14 -18.67 25.99
CA ASN A 238 6.55 -19.86 26.59
C ASN A 238 7.07 -19.93 28.02
N GLU A 239 6.18 -19.83 29.01
CA GLU A 239 6.56 -20.07 30.40
C GLU A 239 6.94 -21.55 30.56
N GLU A 240 8.10 -21.84 31.14
CA GLU A 240 8.41 -23.18 31.61
C GLU A 240 7.48 -23.46 32.80
N GLU A 241 6.55 -24.40 32.65
CA GLU A 241 5.89 -25.05 33.79
C GLU A 241 7.00 -25.71 34.61
N ASN A 242 7.41 -25.05 35.70
CA ASN A 242 8.19 -25.69 36.74
C ASN A 242 7.27 -26.72 37.42
N GLU A 243 7.39 -27.99 37.03
CA GLU A 243 6.99 -29.14 37.86
C GLU A 243 7.91 -29.30 39.07
#